data_AF-A0A1W9LQF6-F1
#
_entry.id   AF-A0A1W9LQF6-F1
#
_cell.length_a   1.000
_cell.length_b   1.000
_cell.length_c   1.000
_cell.angle_alpha   90.00
_cell.angle_beta   90.00
_cell.angle_gamma   90.00
#
_symmetry.space_group_name_H-M   'P 1'
#
loop_
_entity.id
_entity.type
_entity.pdbx_description
1 polymer ?
#
loop_
_entity_poly.entity_id
_entity_poly.type
_entity_poly.pdbx_seq_one_letter_code
_entity_poly.pdbx_strand_id
1 'polypeptide(L)'
;MLSHVRINKMSKVLHDLGFEENRIVGSHIRFYNPSFNALILLPIIYGELGLGHLRMIEKTLEEKGVLSREEFESRLNGKSGKNFLNHVKPLRRQKQAAA
;
A
#
# COMPACT_ATOMS: atom_id res chain seq x y z
N MET A 1 11.09 8.86 12.16
CA MET A 1 11.28 8.18 10.86
C MET A 1 11.31 6.68 11.14
N LEU A 2 10.44 5.88 10.51
CA LEU A 2 10.41 4.42 10.72
C LEU A 2 11.66 3.78 10.09
N SER A 3 12.45 3.05 10.88
CA SER A 3 13.65 2.38 10.38
C SER A 3 13.38 0.94 9.95
N HIS A 4 12.43 0.27 10.62
CA HIS A 4 12.04 -1.12 10.38
C HIS A 4 10.54 -1.33 10.61
N VAL A 5 9.92 -2.23 9.86
CA VAL A 5 8.52 -2.65 10.04
C VAL A 5 8.42 -4.15 9.87
N ARG A 6 7.67 -4.83 10.77
CA ARG A 6 7.37 -6.26 10.62
C ARG A 6 6.57 -6.54 9.35
N ILE A 7 6.94 -7.58 8.62
CA ILE A 7 6.28 -7.96 7.35
C ILE A 7 4.78 -8.12 7.55
N ASN A 8 4.32 -8.79 8.62
CA ASN A 8 2.89 -8.98 8.87
C ASN A 8 2.11 -7.66 8.96
N LYS A 9 2.74 -6.59 9.50
CA LYS A 9 2.12 -5.26 9.55
C LYS A 9 2.03 -4.65 8.15
N MET A 10 3.07 -4.79 7.35
CA MET A 10 3.06 -4.33 5.96
C MET A 10 2.04 -5.11 5.11
N SER A 11 2.02 -6.44 5.21
CA SER A 11 1.04 -7.29 4.53
C SER A 11 -0.38 -6.83 4.84
N LYS A 12 -0.69 -6.56 6.12
CA LYS A 12 -2.01 -6.04 6.50
C LYS A 12 -2.33 -4.72 5.80
N VAL A 13 -1.40 -3.77 5.77
CA VAL A 13 -1.61 -2.49 5.07
C VAL A 13 -1.87 -2.72 3.57
N LEU A 14 -1.13 -3.63 2.93
CA LEU A 14 -1.32 -3.93 1.51
C LEU A 14 -2.67 -4.62 1.24
N HIS A 15 -3.10 -5.55 2.11
CA HIS A 15 -4.43 -6.15 2.07
C HIS A 15 -5.55 -5.11 2.24
N ASP A 16 -5.39 -4.18 3.19
CA ASP A 16 -6.36 -3.08 3.41
C ASP A 16 -6.44 -2.12 2.20
N LEU A 17 -5.43 -2.11 1.33
CA LEU A 17 -5.39 -1.37 0.08
C LEU A 17 -5.86 -2.20 -1.13
N GLY A 18 -6.34 -3.42 -0.91
CA GLY A 18 -6.87 -4.31 -1.94
C GLY A 18 -5.80 -5.01 -2.78
N PHE A 19 -4.55 -5.11 -2.30
CA PHE A 19 -3.56 -5.97 -2.95
C PHE A 19 -3.84 -7.44 -2.63
N GLU A 20 -3.75 -8.27 -3.65
CA GLU A 20 -3.82 -9.72 -3.52
C GLU A 20 -2.44 -10.29 -3.22
N GLU A 21 -2.36 -11.13 -2.20
CA GLU A 21 -1.13 -11.80 -1.78
C GLU A 21 -0.98 -13.17 -2.47
N ASN A 22 0.17 -13.39 -3.08
CA ASN A 22 0.59 -14.69 -3.58
C ASN A 22 1.98 -15.02 -3.04
N ARG A 23 2.08 -16.09 -2.25
CA ARG A 23 3.31 -16.50 -1.60
C ARG A 23 4.08 -17.50 -2.47
N ILE A 24 5.28 -17.11 -2.90
CA ILE A 24 6.19 -18.00 -3.64
C ILE A 24 7.15 -18.62 -2.63
N VAL A 25 6.94 -19.91 -2.35
CA VAL A 25 7.70 -20.69 -1.38
C VAL A 25 9.20 -20.59 -1.68
N GLY A 26 9.99 -20.27 -0.65
CA GLY A 26 11.45 -20.17 -0.76
C GLY A 26 11.99 -18.90 -1.42
N SER A 27 11.14 -17.95 -1.80
CA SER A 27 11.60 -16.72 -2.47
C SER A 27 11.00 -15.46 -1.85
N HIS A 28 9.79 -15.08 -2.24
CA HIS A 28 9.19 -13.80 -1.90
C HIS A 28 7.67 -13.90 -1.82
N ILE A 29 7.07 -12.90 -1.18
CA ILE A 29 5.64 -12.67 -1.19
C ILE A 29 5.36 -11.62 -2.26
N ARG A 30 4.48 -11.95 -3.19
CA ARG A 30 4.03 -11.07 -4.26
C ARG A 30 2.71 -10.43 -3.86
N PHE A 31 2.65 -9.11 -3.88
CA PHE A 31 1.43 -8.33 -3.73
C PHE A 31 1.11 -7.66 -5.06
N TYR A 32 -0.08 -7.91 -5.60
CA TYR A 32 -0.53 -7.31 -6.84
C TYR A 32 -1.90 -6.68 -6.69
N ASN A 33 -2.09 -5.48 -7.21
CA ASN A 33 -3.41 -4.87 -7.33
C ASN A 33 -3.64 -4.44 -8.79
N PRO A 34 -4.60 -5.07 -9.51
CA PRO A 34 -4.88 -4.74 -10.91
C PRO A 34 -5.47 -3.34 -11.08
N SER A 35 -6.22 -2.84 -10.10
CA SER A 35 -6.87 -1.51 -10.15
C SER A 35 -5.85 -0.38 -10.24
N PHE A 36 -4.67 -0.57 -9.65
CA PHE A 36 -3.59 0.40 -9.65
C PHE A 36 -2.43 0.01 -10.56
N ASN A 37 -2.49 -1.17 -11.20
CA ASN A 37 -1.38 -1.78 -11.92
C ASN A 37 -0.04 -1.68 -11.15
N ALA A 38 -0.09 -2.14 -9.89
CA ALA A 38 1.01 -2.04 -8.93
C ALA A 38 1.44 -3.44 -8.46
N LEU A 39 2.76 -3.67 -8.42
CA LEU A 39 3.39 -4.92 -7.99
C LEU A 39 4.41 -4.61 -6.90
N ILE A 40 4.28 -5.29 -5.76
CA ILE A 40 5.21 -5.16 -4.63
C ILE A 40 5.71 -6.56 -4.27
N LEU A 41 7.03 -6.70 -4.12
CA LEU A 41 7.67 -7.96 -3.72
C LEU A 41 8.31 -7.78 -2.35
N LEU A 42 7.94 -8.66 -1.40
CA LEU A 42 8.50 -8.66 -0.05
C LEU A 42 9.34 -9.93 0.17
N PRO A 43 10.56 -9.83 0.71
CA PRO A 43 11.38 -11.00 1.02
C PRO A 43 10.79 -11.82 2.17
N ILE A 44 10.79 -13.15 2.08
CA ILE A 44 10.29 -14.03 3.16
C ILE A 44 11.31 -14.17 4.32
N ILE A 45 12.58 -13.89 4.04
CA ILE A 45 13.73 -14.38 4.84
C ILE A 45 13.89 -13.66 6.19
N TYR A 46 13.57 -12.37 6.27
CA TYR A 46 14.01 -11.55 7.41
C TYR A 46 12.92 -11.19 8.42
N GLY A 47 11.64 -11.49 8.16
CA GLY A 47 10.51 -11.14 9.05
C GLY A 47 10.24 -9.63 9.19
N GLU A 48 11.21 -8.79 8.86
CA GLU A 48 11.19 -7.33 8.93
C GLU A 48 11.66 -6.69 7.62
N LEU A 49 11.13 -5.51 7.35
CA LEU A 49 11.47 -4.66 6.23
C LEU A 49 12.27 -3.47 6.73
N GLY A 50 13.53 -3.38 6.31
CA GLY A 50 14.35 -2.20 6.56
C GLY A 50 13.94 -1.00 5.70
N LEU A 51 14.48 0.18 6.04
CA LEU A 51 14.17 1.47 5.43
C LEU A 51 14.18 1.48 3.88
N GLY A 52 15.12 0.78 3.26
CA GLY A 52 15.20 0.70 1.80
C GLY A 52 13.93 0.10 1.16
N HIS A 53 13.42 -0.99 1.74
CA HIS A 53 12.18 -1.61 1.31
C HIS A 53 10.98 -0.68 1.56
N LEU A 54 10.95 -0.01 2.72
CA LEU A 54 9.86 0.90 3.06
C LEU A 54 9.77 2.06 2.06
N ARG A 55 10.89 2.69 1.72
CA ARG A 55 10.93 3.77 0.72
C ARG A 55 10.54 3.30 -0.67
N MET A 56 10.93 2.09 -1.06
CA MET A 56 10.54 1.52 -2.34
C MET A 56 9.02 1.31 -2.41
N ILE A 57 8.44 0.75 -1.35
CA ILE A 57 6.99 0.51 -1.25
C ILE A 57 6.23 1.83 -1.24
N GLU A 58 6.64 2.77 -0.38
CA GLU A 58 6.08 4.13 -0.28
C GLU A 58 6.04 4.81 -1.66
N LYS A 59 7.19 4.87 -2.33
CA LYS A 59 7.31 5.48 -3.65
C LYS A 59 6.43 4.80 -4.69
N THR A 60 6.38 3.47 -4.67
CA THR A 60 5.52 2.71 -5.60
C THR A 60 4.04 3.04 -5.38
N LEU A 61 3.59 3.14 -4.13
CA LEU A 61 2.20 3.48 -3.81
C LEU A 61 1.87 4.93 -4.19
N GLU A 62 2.80 5.85 -3.97
CA GLU A 62 2.66 7.27 -4.32
C GLU A 62 2.61 7.47 -5.84
N GLU A 63 3.55 6.90 -6.59
CA GLU A 63 3.61 6.99 -8.06
C GLU A 63 2.36 6.38 -8.73
N LYS A 64 1.76 5.39 -8.08
CA LYS A 64 0.54 4.73 -8.56
C LYS A 64 -0.75 5.41 -8.07
N GLY A 65 -0.62 6.51 -7.33
CA GLY A 65 -1.76 7.27 -6.79
C GLY A 65 -2.59 6.49 -5.77
N VAL A 66 -2.01 5.46 -5.15
CA VAL A 66 -2.69 4.61 -4.15
C VAL A 66 -2.72 5.31 -2.81
N LEU A 67 -1.60 5.93 -2.43
CA LEU A 67 -1.43 6.49 -1.10
C LEU A 67 -0.33 7.57 -1.11
N SER A 68 -0.54 8.68 -0.40
CA SER A 68 0.53 9.67 -0.20
C SER A 68 1.57 9.17 0.81
N ARG A 69 2.75 9.79 0.82
CA ARG A 69 3.78 9.54 1.83
C ARG A 69 3.25 9.72 3.26
N GLU A 70 2.53 10.80 3.54
CA GLU A 70 1.99 11.10 4.88
C GLU A 70 0.98 10.04 5.32
N GLU A 71 0.11 9.61 4.41
CA GLU A 71 -0.83 8.53 4.65
C GLU A 71 -0.11 7.21 4.93
N PHE A 72 1.01 6.95 4.24
CA PHE A 72 1.80 5.73 4.38
C PHE A 72 2.41 5.64 5.76
N GLU A 73 3.10 6.72 6.16
CA GLU A 73 3.68 6.85 7.49
C GLU A 73 2.60 6.77 8.59
N SER A 74 1.43 7.38 8.37
CA SER A 74 0.32 7.35 9.32
C SER A 74 -0.21 5.93 9.58
N ARG A 75 -0.49 5.17 8.51
CA ARG A 75 -0.92 3.76 8.58
C ARG A 75 0.12 2.89 9.28
N LEU A 76 1.40 3.09 8.97
CA LEU A 76 2.48 2.31 9.58
C LEU A 76 2.76 2.70 11.03
N ASN A 77 2.49 3.92 11.46
CA ASN A 77 2.67 4.35 12.85
C ASN A 77 1.48 4.00 13.75
N GLY A 78 0.40 3.43 13.21
CA GLY A 78 -0.81 3.13 13.98
C GLY A 78 -1.53 4.38 14.49
N LYS A 79 -1.13 5.56 14.00
CA LYS A 79 -1.89 6.79 14.18
C LYS A 79 -3.08 6.67 13.25
N SER A 80 -4.14 6.00 13.72
CA SER A 80 -5.40 5.93 13.00
C SER A 80 -5.85 7.37 12.75
N GLY A 81 -5.60 7.87 11.54
CA GLY A 81 -5.98 9.20 11.12
C GLY A 81 -7.49 9.29 11.05
N LYS A 82 -8.14 9.53 12.20
CA LYS A 82 -9.56 9.90 12.31
C LYS A 82 -9.91 11.19 11.55
N ASN A 83 -8.95 11.80 10.84
CA ASN A 83 -9.10 13.05 10.10
C ASN A 83 -9.01 12.92 8.56
N PHE A 84 -8.79 11.73 7.98
CA PHE A 84 -8.52 11.62 6.54
C PHE A 84 -9.73 11.27 5.65
N LEU A 85 -10.91 11.03 6.22
CA LEU A 85 -12.14 10.83 5.42
C LEU A 85 -12.61 12.08 4.66
N ASN A 86 -11.90 13.21 4.73
CA ASN A 86 -12.23 14.44 4.01
C ASN A 86 -11.47 14.64 2.68
N HIS A 87 -10.57 13.73 2.27
CA HIS A 87 -9.82 13.88 1.02
C HIS A 87 -10.10 12.87 -0.08
N VAL A 88 -11.03 11.94 0.12
CA VAL A 88 -11.56 11.15 -1.00
C VAL A 88 -12.46 12.07 -1.81
N LYS A 89 -11.91 12.74 -2.83
CA LYS A 89 -12.72 13.36 -3.88
C LYS A 89 -13.66 12.28 -4.40
N PRO A 90 -14.99 12.45 -4.35
CA PRO A 90 -15.88 11.50 -5.00
C PRO A 90 -15.50 11.47 -6.48
N LEU A 91 -15.27 10.26 -7.02
CA LEU A 91 -15.21 10.06 -8.47
C LEU A 91 -16.48 10.68 -9.05
N ARG A 92 -16.32 11.82 -9.74
CA ARG A 92 -17.38 12.40 -10.56
C ARG A 92 -17.78 11.34 -11.58
N ARG A 93 -18.95 10.73 -11.39
CA ARG A 93 -19.72 10.14 -12.49
C ARG A 93 -19.97 11.27 -13.48
N GLN A 94 -19.14 11.37 -14.52
CA GLN A 94 -19.53 12.11 -15.71
C GLN A 94 -20.61 11.30 -16.43
N LYS A 95 -21.74 11.98 -16.62
CA LYS A 95 -22.93 11.55 -17.34
C LYS A 95 -22.58 10.99 -18.72
N GLN A 96 -23.35 10.01 -19.17
CA GLN A 96 -23.98 10.13 -20.48
C GLN A 96 -25.49 9.98 -20.32
N ALA A 97 -26.17 11.08 -20.62
CA ALA A 97 -27.55 11.06 -21.06
C ALA A 97 -27.54 10.69 -22.55
N ALA A 98 -28.38 9.75 -22.93
CA ALA A 98 -28.90 9.52 -24.27
C ALA A 98 -30.11 8.60 -24.08
N ALA A 99 -31.27 8.79 -24.69
CA ALA A 99 -31.92 9.85 -25.44
C ALA A 99 -33.42 9.55 -25.29
#